data_AF-A0A151N7V0-F1
#
_entry.id   AF-A0A151N7V0-F1
#
_cell.length_a   1.000
_cell.length_b   1.000
_cell.length_c   1.000
_cell.angle_alpha   90.00
_cell.angle_beta   90.00
_cell.angle_gamma   90.00
#
_symmetry.space_group_name_H-M   'P 1'
#
loop_
_entity.id
_entity.type
_entity.pdbx_description
1 polymer ?
#
loop_
_entity_poly.entity_id
_entity_poly.type
_entity_poly.pdbx_seq_one_letter_code
_entity_poly.pdbx_strand_id
1 'polypeptide(L)' 'MTQATFLDLLEQFYLHLEWQDTNMQEPLPVDTKLAITLLKLAMPASLHYIGHLFGMGKVTTGDRVLEVHDAL' A
#
# COMPACT_ATOMS: atom_id res chain seq x y z
N MET A 1 -15.27 -8.31 8.04
CA MET A 1 -14.52 -8.79 6.85
C MET A 1 -14.26 -10.27 7.07
N THR A 2 -14.58 -11.14 6.11
CA THR A 2 -14.24 -12.58 6.24
C THR A 2 -12.84 -12.82 5.67
N GLN A 3 -12.20 -13.92 6.10
CA GLN A 3 -10.84 -14.26 5.66
C GLN A 3 -10.73 -14.38 4.14
N ALA A 4 -11.77 -14.91 3.48
CA ALA A 4 -11.84 -15.00 2.03
C ALA A 4 -11.80 -13.63 1.36
N THR A 5 -12.56 -12.64 1.86
CA THR A 5 -12.55 -11.27 1.30
C THR A 5 -11.21 -10.58 1.49
N PHE A 6 -10.49 -10.90 2.55
CA PHE A 6 -9.15 -10.36 2.82
C PHE A 6 -8.10 -10.93 1.86
N LEU A 7 -8.15 -12.24 1.59
CA LEU A 7 -7.28 -12.91 0.61
C LEU A 7 -7.55 -12.42 -0.82
N ASP A 8 -8.81 -12.25 -1.20
CA ASP A 8 -9.23 -11.80 -2.53
C ASP A 8 -8.71 -10.37 -2.81
N LEU A 9 -8.82 -9.47 -1.83
CA LEU A 9 -8.22 -8.13 -1.89
C LEU A 9 -6.70 -8.18 -2.01
N LEU A 10 -6.04 -9.03 -1.22
CA LEU A 10 -4.59 -9.23 -1.25
C LEU A 10 -4.10 -9.64 -2.64
N GLU A 11 -4.79 -10.57 -3.29
CA GLU A 11 -4.45 -11.08 -4.61
C GLU A 11 -4.68 -10.04 -5.71
N GLN A 12 -5.76 -9.26 -5.63
CA GLN A 12 -5.99 -8.12 -6.51
C GLN A 12 -4.92 -7.03 -6.36
N PHE A 13 -4.53 -6.70 -5.13
CA PHE A 13 -3.48 -5.71 -4.89
C PHE A 13 -2.12 -6.18 -5.39
N TYR A 14 -1.75 -7.44 -5.17
CA TYR A 14 -0.49 -7.97 -5.63
C TYR A 14 -0.34 -7.81 -7.16
N LEU A 15 -1.37 -8.21 -7.92
CA LEU A 15 -1.39 -8.06 -9.38
C LEU A 15 -1.29 -6.60 -9.85
N HIS A 16 -1.99 -5.68 -9.19
CA HIS A 16 -1.96 -4.27 -9.55
C HIS A 16 -0.60 -3.62 -9.24
N LEU A 17 0.00 -3.99 -8.10
CA LEU A 17 1.28 -3.47 -7.66
C LEU A 17 2.44 -3.98 -8.54
N GLU A 18 2.39 -5.25 -8.94
CA GLU A 18 3.35 -5.84 -9.89
C GLU A 18 3.29 -5.13 -11.26
N TRP A 19 2.11 -4.68 -11.67
CA TRP A 19 1.95 -3.89 -12.90
C TRP A 19 2.57 -2.48 -12.81
N GLN A 20 2.44 -1.82 -11.65
CA GLN A 20 3.01 -0.48 -11.41
C GLN A 20 4.54 -0.46 -11.24
N ASP A 21 5.18 -1.59 -10.93
CA ASP A 21 6.64 -1.74 -10.80
C ASP A 21 7.40 -1.40 -12.10
N THR A 22 6.68 -1.34 -13.22
CA THR A 22 7.21 -1.03 -14.56
C THR A 22 7.50 0.47 -14.77
N ASN A 23 7.13 1.36 -13.84
CA ASN A 23 7.34 2.81 -13.98
C ASN A 23 8.72 3.27 -13.45
N MET A 24 9.31 4.27 -14.13
CA MET A 24 10.72 4.70 -14.06
C MET A 24 11.29 5.21 -12.72
N GLN A 25 10.54 5.14 -11.61
CA GLN A 25 11.04 5.47 -10.27
C GLN A 25 11.41 4.19 -9.55
N GLU A 26 12.49 4.20 -8.77
CA GLU A 26 12.93 3.03 -8.00
C GLU A 26 11.75 2.48 -7.18
N PRO A 27 11.18 1.33 -7.58
CA PRO A 27 9.89 0.95 -7.06
C PRO A 27 10.01 0.52 -5.60
N LEU A 28 9.04 0.91 -4.79
CA LEU A 28 8.93 0.35 -3.45
C LEU A 28 8.62 -1.14 -3.60
N PRO A 29 9.30 -2.04 -2.87
CA PRO A 29 9.04 -3.47 -2.98
C PRO A 29 7.54 -3.76 -2.86
N VAL A 30 7.02 -4.64 -3.72
CA VAL A 30 5.59 -5.01 -3.78
C VAL A 30 5.07 -5.36 -2.38
N ASP A 31 5.86 -6.09 -1.58
CA ASP A 31 5.53 -6.45 -0.19
C ASP A 31 5.31 -5.25 0.72
N THR A 32 6.07 -4.17 0.54
CA THR A 32 5.96 -2.94 1.34
C THR A 32 4.72 -2.15 0.93
N LYS A 33 4.42 -2.08 -0.37
CA LYS A 33 3.19 -1.45 -0.87
C LYS A 33 1.97 -2.21 -0.32
N LEU A 34 1.97 -3.54 -0.40
CA LEU A 34 0.93 -4.42 0.13
C LEU A 34 0.70 -4.20 1.65
N ALA A 35 1.78 -4.11 2.43
CA ALA A 35 1.70 -3.88 3.87
C ALA A 35 1.11 -2.49 4.20
N ILE A 36 1.45 -1.44 3.43
CA ILE A 36 0.87 -0.09 3.59
C ILE A 36 -0.63 -0.10 3.28
N THR A 37 -1.03 -0.75 2.18
CA THR A 37 -2.41 -0.91 1.75
C THR A 37 -3.26 -1.60 2.80
N LEU A 38 -2.79 -2.75 3.28
CA LEU A 38 -3.47 -3.53 4.31
C LEU A 38 -3.59 -2.76 5.62
N LEU A 39 -2.54 -2.04 6.03
CA LEU A 39 -2.56 -1.22 7.24
C LEU A 39 -3.56 -0.06 7.12
N LYS A 40 -3.69 0.54 5.94
CA LYS A 40 -4.67 1.61 5.65
C LYS A 40 -6.11 1.11 5.63
N LEU A 41 -6.35 -0.11 5.15
CA LEU A 41 -7.67 -0.76 5.11
C LEU A 41 -8.09 -1.30 6.48
N ALA A 42 -7.16 -1.91 7.22
CA ALA A 42 -7.44 -2.53 8.51
C ALA A 42 -7.60 -1.50 9.65
N MET A 43 -6.95 -0.34 9.53
CA MET A 43 -6.96 0.69 10.55
C MET A 43 -7.18 2.07 9.93
N PRO A 44 -7.98 2.95 10.53
CA PRO A 44 -8.02 4.37 10.18
C PRO A 44 -6.75 5.07 10.70
N ALA A 45 -5.59 4.52 10.38
CA ALA A 45 -4.31 4.99 10.87
C ALA A 45 -3.93 6.30 10.15
N SER A 46 -3.44 7.25 10.94
CA SER A 46 -2.91 8.49 10.40
C SER A 46 -1.70 8.21 9.50
N LEU A 47 -1.53 9.00 8.43
CA LEU A 47 -0.34 8.90 7.55
C LEU A 47 0.97 9.06 8.32
N HIS A 48 0.95 9.81 9.43
CA HIS A 48 2.12 9.95 10.31
C HIS A 48 2.51 8.61 10.96
N TYR A 49 1.53 7.81 11.39
CA TYR A 49 1.79 6.49 11.97
C TYR A 49 2.35 5.51 10.94
N ILE A 50 1.77 5.49 9.74
CA ILE A 50 2.25 4.66 8.62
C ILE A 50 3.69 5.08 8.26
N GLY A 51 3.95 6.40 8.14
CA GLY A 51 5.28 6.90 7.84
C GLY A 51 6.31 6.52 8.89
N HIS A 52 5.98 6.67 10.17
CA HIS A 52 6.85 6.23 11.26
C HIS A 52 7.14 4.72 11.22
N LEU A 53 6.13 3.88 10.92
CA LEU A 53 6.28 2.42 10.88
C LEU A 53 7.21 1.95 9.76
N PHE A 54 7.16 2.62 8.61
CA PHE A 54 7.97 2.29 7.43
C PHE A 54 9.23 3.16 7.28
N GLY A 55 9.53 4.03 8.25
CA GLY A 55 10.65 4.98 8.19
C GLY A 55 10.52 6.03 7.07
N MET A 56 9.30 6.28 6.60
CA MET A 56 8.98 7.21 5.52
C MET A 56 8.61 8.60 6.04
N GLY A 57 9.03 9.63 5.32
CA GLY A 57 8.56 10.99 5.55
C GLY A 57 7.07 11.14 5.23
N LYS A 58 6.37 12.03 5.93
CA LYS A 58 4.90 12.23 5.79
C LYS A 58 4.45 12.50 4.34
N VAL A 59 5.24 13.25 3.56
CA VAL A 59 4.95 13.54 2.15
C VAL A 59 5.02 12.25 1.33
N THR A 60 6.12 11.50 1.47
CA THR A 60 6.30 10.19 0.83
C THR A 60 5.21 9.21 1.22
N THR A 61 4.78 9.18 2.47
CA THR A 61 3.67 8.33 2.90
C THR A 61 2.32 8.75 2.29
N GLY A 62 2.10 10.06 2.14
CA GLY A 62 0.91 10.59 1.48
C GLY A 62 0.83 10.15 0.02
N ASP A 63 1.91 10.38 -0.74
CA ASP A 63 2.00 9.99 -2.15
C ASP A 63 1.80 8.48 -2.32
N ARG A 64 2.41 7.66 -1.44
CA ARG A 64 2.31 6.19 -1.52
C ARG A 64 0.92 5.67 -1.17
N VAL A 65 0.24 6.31 -0.22
CA VAL A 65 -1.15 5.95 0.11
C VAL A 65 -2.10 6.37 -1.00
N LEU A 66 -1.83 7.48 -1.70
CA LEU A 66 -2.59 7.89 -2.88
C LEU A 66 -2.37 6.92 -4.05
N GLU A 67 -1.12 6.53 -4.33
CA GLU A 67 -0.77 5.56 -5.38
C GLU A 67 -1.50 4.21 -5.18
N VAL A 68 -1.64 3.79 -3.91
CA VAL A 68 -2.40 2.61 -3.51
C VAL A 68 -3.92 2.81 -3.59
N HIS A 69 -4.43 4.00 -3.27
CA HIS A 69 -5.86 4.31 -3.33
C HIS A 69 -6.35 4.42 -4.78
N ASP A 70 -5.53 4.98 -5.67
CA ASP A 70 -5.84 5.08 -7.11
C ASP A 70 -5.74 3.72 -7.83
N ALA A 71 -5.08 2.74 -7.20
CA ALA A 71 -5.00 1.35 -7.62
C ALA A 71 -6.19 0.47 -7.20
N LEU A 72 -7.11 1.03 -6.39
CA LEU A 72 -8.25 0.37 -5.75
C LEU A 72 -9.56 0.65 -6.51
#